data_AF-A0A7I4XU32-F1
#
_entry.id   AF-A0A7I4XU32-F1
#
_cell.length_a   1.000
_cell.length_b   1.000
_cell.length_c   1.000
_cell.angle_alpha   90.00
_cell.angle_beta   90.00
_cell.angle_gamma   90.00
#
_symmetry.space_group_name_H-M   'P 1'
#
loop_
_entity.id
_entity.type
_entity.pdbx_description
1 polymer ?
#
loop_
_entity_poly.entity_id
_entity_poly.type
_entity_poly.pdbx_seq_one_letter_code
_entity_poly.pdbx_strand_id
1 'polypeptide(L)'
;MEIVSMHYNSQLDLYEDDEADGRLVDSQWIDDELDCRTRCNGWGDEAFRPFLCSRPGRVLIAIFVMLLVYVTCIFLAANRATSIMEVNESSPRSGLNKSRAIEVLTELCDSFEAGLISGDSCNRLCYKRDWKINDYYEGNKVVLVMKDGGQTAVFKSIHPSMKDFPPVNQQLTYDEFSDKVLALVNDELRLGWPRHYKKHLMETLWPTLRRTPGESMNAADRASLWALLQQPEFILFRVLPLTRVTPKIIGTCGQFYSTEVLVAFRMKGYYMNLKGKILVHIMGTLKLFYEFLNEPLQWCDVRFDNLGLSADYPKRFVLMDGDMVYTESRLRAALQGRSCATDADCTIGDCKARCTSDLTCSDRTDSNLEVFCEKLVRKLFGHTYSTHNKYLAACQETNGNITQRLNELRLTWSWNLSDV
;
A
#
# COMPACT_ATOMS: atom_id res chain seq x y z
N MET A 1 10.10 23.94 34.44
CA MET A 1 8.74 23.40 34.25
C MET A 1 8.91 21.96 33.83
N GLU A 2 8.59 21.06 34.74
CA GLU A 2 8.90 19.63 34.70
C GLU A 2 8.09 18.89 33.65
N ILE A 3 8.72 17.87 33.06
CA ILE A 3 8.11 16.90 32.16
C ILE A 3 7.60 15.75 33.03
N VAL A 4 6.29 15.61 33.16
CA VAL A 4 5.63 14.48 33.84
C VAL A 4 5.27 13.43 32.79
N SER A 5 5.80 12.22 33.00
CA SER A 5 5.47 10.99 32.27
C SER A 5 4.23 10.34 32.89
N MET A 6 3.19 10.05 32.10
CA MET A 6 2.04 9.27 32.54
C MET A 6 2.17 7.81 32.11
N HIS A 7 2.40 6.94 33.09
CA HIS A 7 2.18 5.50 33.05
C HIS A 7 0.67 5.20 33.02
N TYR A 8 0.25 4.27 32.15
CA TYR A 8 -1.05 3.61 32.25
C TYR A 8 -0.83 2.19 32.79
N ASN A 9 -1.27 1.96 34.02
CA ASN A 9 -1.36 0.64 34.65
C ASN A 9 -2.84 0.36 34.91
N SER A 10 -3.38 -0.73 34.35
CA SER A 10 -4.74 -1.18 34.59
C SER A 10 -4.75 -2.14 35.79
N GLN A 11 -5.39 -1.72 36.89
CA GLN A 11 -5.78 -2.58 38.01
C GLN A 11 -7.09 -3.32 37.70
N LEU A 12 -7.13 -4.59 38.06
CA LEU A 12 -8.32 -5.44 38.17
C LEU A 12 -8.28 -6.00 39.60
N ASP A 13 -9.22 -5.57 40.43
CA ASP A 13 -9.46 -6.06 41.80
C ASP A 13 -10.05 -7.47 41.77
N LEU A 14 -9.62 -8.36 42.69
CA LEU A 14 -10.43 -9.45 43.25
C LEU A 14 -9.84 -9.94 44.61
N TYR A 15 -10.60 -9.67 45.68
CA TYR A 15 -10.86 -10.43 46.93
C TYR A 15 -9.74 -10.94 47.87
N GLU A 16 -9.85 -10.52 49.15
CA GLU A 16 -9.29 -11.11 50.38
C GLU A 16 -10.09 -12.33 50.86
N ASP A 17 -9.42 -13.34 51.46
CA ASP A 17 -9.54 -13.68 52.90
C ASP A 17 -8.79 -14.98 53.29
N ASP A 18 -8.04 -14.85 54.40
CA ASP A 18 -7.79 -15.74 55.56
C ASP A 18 -6.87 -16.99 55.61
N GLU A 19 -6.18 -17.03 56.76
CA GLU A 19 -5.13 -17.89 57.34
C GLU A 19 -5.50 -19.37 57.62
N ALA A 20 -4.50 -20.28 57.64
CA ALA A 20 -4.29 -21.26 58.73
C ALA A 20 -3.03 -22.15 58.57
N ASP A 21 -2.15 -22.04 59.57
CA ASP A 21 -1.42 -23.06 60.35
C ASP A 21 -0.59 -24.20 59.68
N GLY A 22 0.74 -24.11 59.87
CA GLY A 22 1.77 -24.99 59.32
C GLY A 22 2.46 -25.91 60.34
N ARG A 23 1.72 -26.61 61.21
CA ARG A 23 2.33 -27.50 62.24
C ARG A 23 1.77 -28.92 62.34
N LEU A 24 1.17 -29.46 61.27
CA LEU A 24 0.64 -30.84 61.26
C LEU A 24 1.26 -31.77 60.19
N VAL A 25 2.26 -31.31 59.43
CA VAL A 25 2.79 -32.06 58.27
C VAL A 25 3.88 -33.08 58.65
N ASP A 26 4.57 -32.93 59.78
CA ASP A 26 5.77 -33.74 60.07
C ASP A 26 5.49 -35.16 60.61
N SER A 27 4.28 -35.46 61.09
CA SER A 27 3.95 -36.80 61.59
C SER A 27 3.41 -37.75 60.51
N GLN A 28 3.04 -37.24 59.33
CA GLN A 28 2.37 -38.03 58.29
C GLN A 28 3.35 -38.64 57.27
N TRP A 29 4.59 -38.13 57.21
CA TRP A 29 5.62 -38.64 56.28
C TRP A 29 6.32 -39.90 56.76
N ILE A 30 6.38 -40.15 58.07
CA ILE A 30 7.07 -41.31 58.64
C ILE A 30 6.25 -42.60 58.46
N ASP A 31 4.92 -42.51 58.47
CA ASP A 31 4.03 -43.67 58.28
C ASP A 31 3.95 -44.13 56.81
N ASP A 32 4.09 -43.23 55.84
CA ASP A 32 4.06 -43.56 54.40
C ASP A 32 5.34 -44.27 53.91
N GLU A 33 6.48 -44.06 54.57
CA GLU A 33 7.75 -44.72 54.22
C GLU A 33 7.78 -46.20 54.65
N LEU A 34 7.09 -46.54 55.74
CA LEU A 34 7.02 -47.91 56.26
C LEU A 34 6.07 -48.79 55.41
N ASP A 35 4.94 -48.27 54.94
CA ASP A 35 3.97 -49.01 54.09
C ASP A 35 4.52 -49.29 52.67
N CYS A 36 5.37 -48.39 52.16
CA CYS A 36 6.01 -48.54 50.85
C CYS A 36 7.06 -49.66 50.84
N ARG A 37 7.77 -49.87 51.97
CA ARG A 37 8.74 -50.97 52.13
C ARG A 37 8.07 -52.34 52.18
N THR A 38 6.90 -52.47 52.80
CA THR A 38 6.17 -53.74 52.92
C THR A 38 5.52 -54.19 51.60
N ARG A 39 5.08 -53.26 50.74
CA ARG A 39 4.42 -53.59 49.47
C ARG A 39 5.36 -53.99 48.33
N CYS A 40 6.66 -53.74 48.43
CA CYS A 40 7.63 -53.95 47.35
C CYS A 40 8.64 -55.07 47.62
N ASN A 41 8.26 -56.14 48.34
CA ASN A 41 9.10 -57.34 48.45
C ASN A 41 9.01 -58.17 47.16
N GLY A 42 9.97 -57.98 46.25
CA GLY A 42 10.21 -58.92 45.15
C GLY A 42 10.73 -58.38 43.81
N TRP A 43 10.89 -57.07 43.62
CA TRP A 43 11.33 -56.52 42.31
C TRP A 43 12.81 -56.10 42.32
N GLY A 44 13.68 -56.91 41.73
CA GLY A 44 15.11 -56.64 41.61
C GLY A 44 15.38 -55.42 40.74
N ASP A 45 15.76 -54.33 41.40
CA ASP A 45 16.76 -53.32 40.99
C ASP A 45 16.53 -52.05 41.83
N GLU A 46 17.51 -51.72 42.70
CA GLU A 46 17.39 -50.75 43.80
C GLU A 46 17.30 -49.27 43.38
N ALA A 47 17.42 -48.95 42.09
CA ALA A 47 17.52 -47.56 41.64
C ALA A 47 16.18 -46.89 41.21
N PHE A 48 15.13 -47.67 40.88
CA PHE A 48 13.89 -47.12 40.29
C PHE A 48 12.64 -47.23 41.17
N ARG A 49 12.76 -47.88 42.33
CA ARG A 49 11.64 -48.13 43.26
C ARG A 49 10.96 -46.87 43.84
N PRO A 50 11.65 -45.78 44.21
CA PRO A 50 10.96 -44.60 44.77
C PRO A 50 10.25 -43.74 43.71
N PHE A 51 10.57 -43.91 42.42
CA PHE A 51 10.03 -43.08 41.34
C PHE A 51 8.67 -43.55 40.80
N LEU A 52 8.38 -44.87 40.89
CA LEU A 52 7.16 -45.47 40.34
C LEU A 52 6.03 -45.61 41.39
N CYS A 53 6.38 -45.71 42.68
CA CYS A 53 5.42 -45.97 43.76
C CYS A 53 5.08 -44.73 44.61
N SER A 54 5.80 -43.61 44.49
CA SER A 54 5.47 -42.37 45.21
C SER A 54 4.49 -41.49 44.41
N ARG A 55 3.52 -40.87 45.10
CA ARG A 55 2.63 -39.83 44.53
C ARG A 55 3.38 -38.73 43.77
N PRO A 56 4.48 -38.14 44.28
CA PRO A 56 5.25 -37.14 43.53
C PRO A 56 5.92 -37.70 42.27
N GLY A 57 6.41 -38.94 42.29
CA GLY A 57 7.02 -39.59 41.12
C GLY A 57 6.02 -39.76 39.97
N ARG A 58 4.77 -40.15 40.29
CA ARG A 58 3.70 -40.27 39.28
C ARG A 58 3.32 -38.92 38.65
N VAL A 59 3.34 -37.84 39.44
CA VAL A 59 3.08 -36.47 38.93
C VAL A 59 4.19 -36.03 37.98
N LEU A 60 5.46 -36.28 38.33
CA LEU A 60 6.60 -35.95 37.46
C LEU A 60 6.54 -36.72 36.13
N ILE A 61 6.18 -38.00 36.16
CA ILE A 61 5.99 -38.80 34.94
C ILE A 61 4.86 -38.21 34.08
N ALA A 62 3.73 -37.81 34.68
CA ALA A 62 2.62 -37.19 33.94
C ALA A 62 3.04 -35.86 33.27
N ILE A 63 3.79 -35.01 33.98
CA ILE A 63 4.32 -33.75 33.42
C ILE A 63 5.27 -34.04 32.25
N PHE A 64 6.14 -35.03 32.38
CA PHE A 64 7.10 -35.39 31.33
C PHE A 64 6.40 -35.94 30.08
N VAL A 65 5.35 -36.75 30.26
CA VAL A 65 4.50 -37.22 29.16
C VAL A 65 3.76 -36.07 28.48
N MET A 66 3.22 -35.12 29.24
CA MET A 66 2.57 -33.93 28.68
C MET A 66 3.54 -33.06 27.87
N LEU A 67 4.78 -32.89 28.36
CA LEU A 67 5.83 -32.19 27.62
C LEU A 67 6.23 -32.93 26.33
N LEU A 68 6.34 -34.25 26.36
CA LEU A 68 6.62 -35.06 25.16
C LEU A 68 5.48 -34.96 24.14
N VAL A 69 4.22 -34.98 24.59
CA VAL A 69 3.05 -34.78 23.72
C VAL A 69 3.04 -33.36 23.14
N TYR A 70 3.41 -32.35 23.93
CA TYR A 70 3.50 -30.97 23.45
C TYR A 70 4.58 -30.78 22.39
N VAL A 71 5.78 -31.34 22.61
CA VAL A 71 6.90 -31.26 21.65
C VAL A 71 6.59 -32.05 20.38
N THR A 72 5.96 -33.23 20.49
CA THR A 72 5.52 -33.99 19.31
C THR A 72 4.40 -33.29 18.54
N CYS A 73 3.47 -32.61 19.21
CA CYS A 73 2.48 -31.74 18.57
C CYS A 73 3.13 -30.56 17.82
N ILE A 74 4.14 -29.90 18.40
CA ILE A 74 4.90 -28.85 17.71
C ILE A 74 5.61 -29.41 16.47
N PHE A 75 6.23 -30.58 16.59
CA PHE A 75 6.94 -31.22 15.47
C PHE A 75 5.97 -31.63 14.35
N LEU A 76 4.79 -32.18 14.68
CA LEU A 76 3.74 -32.51 13.72
C LEU A 76 3.12 -31.26 13.07
N ALA A 77 2.95 -30.16 13.83
CA ALA A 77 2.49 -28.88 13.30
C ALA A 77 3.53 -28.23 12.37
N ALA A 78 4.81 -28.31 12.69
CA ALA A 78 5.90 -27.84 11.84
C ALA A 78 6.02 -28.66 10.54
N ASN A 79 5.79 -29.97 10.60
CA ASN A 79 5.76 -30.83 9.42
C ASN A 79 4.51 -30.60 8.55
N ARG A 80 3.36 -30.23 9.13
CA ARG A 80 2.20 -29.74 8.36
C ARG A 80 2.45 -28.37 7.73
N ALA A 81 3.27 -27.53 8.36
CA ALA A 81 3.63 -26.22 7.79
C ALA A 81 4.57 -26.34 6.58
N THR A 82 5.32 -27.44 6.44
CA THR A 82 6.21 -27.69 5.29
C THR A 82 5.53 -28.45 4.14
N SER A 83 4.34 -29.03 4.35
CA SER A 83 3.58 -29.76 3.32
C SER A 83 2.36 -29.00 2.76
N ILE A 84 2.20 -27.70 3.07
CA ILE A 84 1.20 -26.81 2.44
C ILE A 84 1.96 -25.64 1.80
N MET A 85 2.90 -25.96 0.93
CA MET A 85 3.39 -25.03 -0.09
C MET A 85 3.28 -25.73 -1.44
N GLU A 86 2.04 -25.93 -1.90
CA GLU A 86 1.79 -26.05 -3.33
C GLU A 86 0.36 -25.58 -3.66
N VAL A 87 0.33 -24.59 -4.56
CA VAL A 87 -0.70 -24.28 -5.56
C VAL A 87 -2.08 -23.84 -5.07
N ASN A 88 -2.35 -22.54 -5.22
CA ASN A 88 -3.37 -22.13 -6.19
C ASN A 88 -3.06 -20.73 -6.72
N GLU A 89 -2.26 -20.77 -7.78
CA GLU A 89 -2.01 -19.72 -8.74
C GLU A 89 -3.36 -19.30 -9.37
N SER A 90 -3.87 -18.14 -8.99
CA SER A 90 -5.02 -17.54 -9.65
C SER A 90 -4.56 -16.94 -10.99
N SER A 91 -4.86 -17.66 -12.07
CA SER A 91 -4.60 -17.33 -13.48
C SER A 91 -3.11 -17.31 -13.87
N PRO A 92 -2.69 -18.05 -14.93
CA PRO A 92 -1.33 -17.97 -15.40
C PRO A 92 -1.09 -16.55 -15.92
N ARG A 93 -0.28 -15.77 -15.21
CA ARG A 93 0.42 -14.66 -15.86
C ARG A 93 1.18 -15.27 -17.03
N SER A 94 1.04 -14.70 -18.23
CA SER A 94 1.91 -15.03 -19.36
C SER A 94 3.35 -15.09 -18.85
N GLY A 95 4.08 -16.15 -19.18
CA GLY A 95 5.44 -16.39 -18.66
C GLY A 95 6.26 -15.11 -18.67
N LEU A 96 6.94 -14.83 -17.56
CA LEU A 96 7.77 -13.62 -17.38
C LEU A 96 8.68 -13.42 -18.59
N ASN A 97 8.44 -12.35 -19.36
CA ASN A 97 9.20 -12.05 -20.56
C ASN A 97 10.55 -11.39 -20.21
N LYS A 98 11.44 -12.17 -19.58
CA LYS A 98 12.76 -11.69 -19.13
C LYS A 98 13.58 -11.11 -20.28
N SER A 99 13.50 -11.72 -21.47
CA SER A 99 14.23 -11.27 -22.66
C SER A 99 13.84 -9.84 -23.04
N ARG A 100 12.53 -9.55 -23.10
CA ARG A 100 12.03 -8.21 -23.38
C ARG A 100 12.41 -7.19 -22.31
N ALA A 101 12.33 -7.58 -21.04
CA ALA A 101 12.72 -6.71 -19.94
C ALA A 101 14.22 -6.32 -19.98
N ILE A 102 15.09 -7.28 -20.33
CA ILE A 102 16.52 -7.06 -20.52
C ILE A 102 16.79 -6.15 -21.72
N GLU A 103 16.08 -6.33 -22.83
CA GLU A 103 16.20 -5.48 -24.02
C GLU A 103 15.90 -4.01 -23.69
N VAL A 104 14.77 -3.76 -23.01
CA VAL A 104 14.36 -2.40 -22.60
C VAL A 104 15.38 -1.75 -21.67
N LEU A 105 15.89 -2.50 -20.68
CA LEU A 105 16.94 -2.01 -19.78
C LEU A 105 18.26 -1.77 -20.49
N THR A 106 18.60 -2.59 -21.48
CA THR A 106 19.81 -2.44 -22.28
C THR A 106 19.73 -1.16 -23.11
N GLU A 107 18.63 -0.93 -23.82
CA GLU A 107 18.42 0.31 -24.61
C GLU A 107 18.47 1.55 -23.72
N LEU A 108 17.84 1.49 -22.54
CA LEU A 108 17.89 2.56 -21.54
C LEU A 108 19.34 2.87 -21.12
N CYS A 109 20.09 1.84 -20.74
CA CYS A 109 21.45 2.02 -20.25
C CYS A 109 22.46 2.40 -21.34
N ASP A 110 22.29 1.91 -22.57
CA ASP A 110 23.06 2.37 -23.72
C ASP A 110 22.84 3.86 -23.99
N SER A 111 21.58 4.32 -23.87
CA SER A 111 21.24 5.74 -24.00
C SER A 111 21.85 6.59 -22.89
N PHE A 112 21.91 6.06 -21.66
CA PHE A 112 22.54 6.73 -20.53
C PHE A 112 24.06 6.85 -20.70
N GLU A 113 24.74 5.77 -21.10
CA GLU A 113 26.18 5.77 -21.36
C GLU A 113 26.57 6.68 -22.53
N ALA A 114 25.69 6.79 -23.54
CA ALA A 114 25.84 7.74 -24.64
C ALA A 114 25.56 9.21 -24.25
N GLY A 115 25.14 9.49 -23.00
CA GLY A 115 24.82 10.84 -22.53
C GLY A 115 23.55 11.43 -23.15
N LEU A 116 22.63 10.58 -23.65
CA LEU A 116 21.37 11.01 -24.27
C LEU A 116 20.23 11.16 -23.24
N ILE A 117 20.34 10.47 -22.11
CA ILE A 117 19.41 10.55 -20.98
C ILE A 117 20.18 10.68 -19.67
N SER A 118 19.46 11.05 -18.61
CA SER A 118 20.00 11.18 -17.26
C SER A 118 18.94 10.86 -16.22
N GLY A 119 19.34 10.87 -14.95
CA GLY A 119 18.48 10.57 -13.82
C GLY A 119 19.30 10.10 -12.63
N ASP A 120 18.80 10.33 -11.42
CA ASP A 120 19.54 10.02 -10.19
C ASP A 120 19.64 8.53 -9.88
N SER A 121 18.82 7.71 -10.54
CA SER A 121 18.87 6.25 -10.44
C SER A 121 19.63 5.59 -11.59
N CYS A 122 20.02 6.32 -12.64
CA CYS A 122 20.67 5.71 -13.81
C CYS A 122 22.00 5.04 -13.48
N ASN A 123 22.86 5.66 -12.68
CA ASN A 123 24.14 5.04 -12.28
C ASN A 123 23.91 3.71 -11.54
N ARG A 124 22.95 3.68 -10.62
CA ARG A 124 22.61 2.46 -9.86
C ARG A 124 22.07 1.36 -10.79
N LEU A 125 21.24 1.75 -11.76
CA LEU A 125 20.61 0.82 -12.70
C LEU A 125 21.59 0.29 -13.75
N CYS A 126 22.47 1.13 -14.28
CA CYS A 126 23.25 0.86 -15.49
C CYS A 126 24.71 0.47 -15.25
N TYR A 127 25.28 0.67 -14.06
CA TYR A 127 26.71 0.43 -13.83
C TYR A 127 27.13 -1.04 -13.97
N LYS A 128 26.36 -2.00 -13.40
CA LYS A 128 26.71 -3.44 -13.46
C LYS A 128 25.95 -4.22 -14.54
N ARG A 129 24.78 -3.72 -14.96
CA ARG A 129 23.84 -4.40 -15.88
C ARG A 129 23.49 -5.86 -15.53
N ASP A 130 23.67 -6.28 -14.27
CA ASP A 130 23.26 -7.60 -13.74
C ASP A 130 21.88 -7.48 -13.06
N TRP A 131 20.84 -7.35 -13.88
CA TRP A 131 19.48 -7.09 -13.39
C TRP A 131 18.78 -8.37 -12.92
N LYS A 132 18.41 -8.40 -11.64
CA LYS A 132 17.61 -9.47 -11.05
C LYS A 132 16.11 -9.17 -11.20
N ILE A 133 15.58 -9.45 -12.38
CA ILE A 133 14.18 -9.14 -12.74
C ILE A 133 13.23 -10.15 -12.09
N ASN A 134 12.32 -9.65 -11.26
CA ASN A 134 11.26 -10.42 -10.61
C ASN A 134 9.99 -10.46 -11.46
N ASP A 135 9.61 -9.33 -12.05
CA ASP A 135 8.38 -9.19 -12.83
C ASP A 135 8.56 -8.15 -13.94
N TYR A 136 7.83 -8.33 -15.03
CA TYR A 136 7.80 -7.40 -16.16
C TYR A 136 6.41 -7.44 -16.79
N TYR A 137 5.82 -6.27 -16.92
CA TYR A 137 4.52 -6.06 -17.56
C TYR A 137 4.66 -4.96 -18.61
N GLU A 138 4.12 -5.22 -19.80
CA GLU A 138 4.04 -4.28 -20.92
C GLU A 138 2.62 -4.36 -21.47
N GLY A 139 1.85 -3.30 -21.25
CA GLY A 139 0.44 -3.19 -21.67
C GLY A 139 0.08 -1.73 -21.92
N ASN A 140 -0.84 -1.18 -21.12
CA ASN A 140 -1.10 0.27 -21.08
C ASN A 140 0.09 1.07 -20.51
N LYS A 141 0.94 0.40 -19.73
CA LYS A 141 2.21 0.91 -19.23
C LYS A 141 3.22 -0.22 -19.10
N VAL A 142 4.48 0.16 -19.02
CA VAL A 142 5.62 -0.69 -18.71
C VAL A 142 5.88 -0.63 -17.21
N VAL A 143 5.89 -1.80 -16.56
CA VAL A 143 6.24 -1.96 -15.15
C VAL A 143 7.32 -3.02 -15.04
N LEU A 144 8.49 -2.61 -14.56
CA LEU A 144 9.63 -3.47 -14.30
C LEU A 144 9.84 -3.59 -12.79
N VAL A 145 9.85 -4.82 -12.28
CA VAL A 145 10.11 -5.11 -10.88
C VAL A 145 11.41 -5.90 -10.77
N MET A 146 12.37 -5.40 -10.02
CA MET A 146 13.68 -6.04 -9.87
C MET A 146 14.18 -6.01 -8.42
N LYS A 147 15.12 -6.89 -8.08
CA LYS A 147 15.85 -6.84 -6.80
C LYS A 147 17.12 -5.99 -6.95
N ASP A 148 17.28 -5.07 -6.02
CA ASP A 148 18.42 -4.16 -5.94
C ASP A 148 18.88 -4.03 -4.49
N GLY A 149 20.07 -4.55 -4.19
CA GLY A 149 20.63 -4.52 -2.82
C GLY A 149 19.78 -5.27 -1.78
N GLY A 150 18.98 -6.26 -2.19
CA GLY A 150 18.05 -6.98 -1.31
C GLY A 150 16.67 -6.31 -1.15
N GLN A 151 16.49 -5.11 -1.67
CA GLN A 151 15.19 -4.43 -1.74
C GLN A 151 14.55 -4.62 -3.11
N THR A 152 13.23 -4.50 -3.18
CA THR A 152 12.51 -4.48 -4.46
C THR A 152 12.53 -3.06 -5.01
N ALA A 153 12.88 -2.89 -6.29
CA ALA A 153 12.72 -1.64 -7.03
C ALA A 153 11.64 -1.82 -8.10
N VAL A 154 10.80 -0.80 -8.28
CA VAL A 154 9.70 -0.79 -9.26
C VAL A 154 9.88 0.41 -10.17
N PHE A 155 10.23 0.17 -11.42
CA PHE A 155 10.34 1.20 -12.45
C PHE A 155 9.10 1.17 -13.34
N LYS A 156 8.59 2.36 -13.63
CA LYS A 156 7.37 2.54 -14.43
C LYS A 156 7.60 3.53 -15.55
N SER A 157 6.98 3.28 -16.69
CA SER A 157 6.89 4.22 -17.80
C SER A 157 5.67 3.90 -18.67
N ILE A 158 5.05 4.88 -19.34
CA ILE A 158 3.96 4.59 -20.29
C ILE A 158 4.47 3.91 -21.58
N HIS A 159 5.75 4.07 -21.91
CA HIS A 159 6.38 3.46 -23.09
C HIS A 159 7.71 2.77 -22.74
N PRO A 160 8.08 1.70 -23.46
CA PRO A 160 9.33 0.99 -23.21
C PRO A 160 10.57 1.78 -23.64
N SER A 161 10.48 2.59 -24.70
CA SER A 161 11.63 3.33 -25.24
C SER A 161 11.44 4.85 -25.14
N MET A 162 12.55 5.58 -25.01
CA MET A 162 12.58 7.04 -25.13
C MET A 162 12.06 7.55 -26.48
N LYS A 163 12.20 6.75 -27.54
CA LYS A 163 11.84 7.14 -28.91
C LYS A 163 10.33 7.30 -29.10
N ASP A 164 9.54 6.68 -28.23
CA ASP A 164 8.08 6.71 -28.27
C ASP A 164 7.52 8.01 -27.65
N PHE A 165 8.38 8.81 -27.01
CA PHE A 165 7.99 10.11 -26.45
C PHE A 165 8.23 11.25 -27.45
N PRO A 166 7.36 12.28 -27.47
CA PRO A 166 7.58 13.50 -28.22
C PRO A 166 8.97 14.12 -27.92
N PRO A 167 9.78 14.44 -28.93
CA PRO A 167 11.10 15.01 -28.71
C PRO A 167 11.01 16.43 -28.14
N VAL A 168 11.92 16.78 -27.24
CA VAL A 168 12.08 18.15 -26.76
C VAL A 168 12.89 18.98 -27.75
N ASN A 169 12.48 20.23 -27.98
CA ASN A 169 13.30 21.17 -28.75
C ASN A 169 14.56 21.53 -27.94
N GLN A 170 15.72 21.09 -28.42
CA GLN A 170 17.02 21.29 -27.77
C GLN A 170 17.51 22.74 -27.82
N GLN A 171 16.94 23.58 -28.68
CA GLN A 171 17.34 24.98 -28.84
C GLN A 171 16.72 25.93 -27.81
N LEU A 172 15.79 25.44 -26.99
CA LEU A 172 15.15 26.26 -25.97
C LEU A 172 16.17 26.77 -24.95
N THR A 173 16.02 28.02 -24.52
CA THR A 173 16.71 28.50 -23.31
C THR A 173 16.16 27.77 -22.08
N TYR A 174 16.88 27.85 -20.96
CA TYR A 174 16.39 27.27 -19.70
C TYR A 174 15.05 27.90 -19.28
N ASP A 175 14.88 29.20 -19.47
CA ASP A 175 13.67 29.92 -19.09
C ASP A 175 12.46 29.47 -19.93
N GLU A 176 12.60 29.40 -21.26
CA GLU A 176 11.56 28.90 -22.16
C GLU A 176 11.20 27.43 -21.90
N PHE A 177 12.20 26.58 -21.62
CA PHE A 177 11.97 25.19 -21.24
C PHE A 177 11.18 25.10 -19.93
N SER A 178 11.59 25.84 -18.91
CA SER A 178 10.89 25.86 -17.62
C SER A 178 9.47 26.42 -17.72
N ASP A 179 9.20 27.37 -18.63
CA ASP A 179 7.85 27.86 -18.91
C ASP A 179 6.97 26.79 -19.57
N LYS A 180 7.54 25.99 -20.48
CA LYS A 180 6.83 24.83 -21.04
C LYS A 180 6.55 23.76 -20.00
N VAL A 181 7.50 23.48 -19.11
CA VAL A 181 7.31 22.56 -17.98
C VAL A 181 6.17 23.04 -17.07
N LEU A 182 6.18 24.33 -16.71
CA LEU A 182 5.12 24.94 -15.93
C LEU A 182 3.75 24.83 -16.61
N ALA A 183 3.69 25.05 -17.94
CA ALA A 183 2.47 24.92 -18.71
C ALA A 183 1.93 23.47 -18.70
N LEU A 184 2.79 22.46 -18.86
CA LEU A 184 2.40 21.05 -18.80
C LEU A 184 1.82 20.67 -17.42
N VAL A 185 2.51 21.06 -16.34
CA VAL A 185 2.03 20.77 -14.98
C VAL A 185 0.69 21.48 -14.69
N ASN A 186 0.55 22.73 -15.16
CA ASN A 186 -0.70 23.47 -14.98
C ASN A 186 -1.84 22.94 -15.83
N ASP A 187 -1.57 22.42 -17.03
CA ASP A 187 -2.59 21.76 -17.83
C ASP A 187 -3.06 20.46 -17.17
N GLU A 188 -2.10 19.67 -16.66
CA GLU A 188 -2.39 18.36 -16.09
C GLU A 188 -3.04 18.43 -14.70
N LEU A 189 -2.59 19.33 -13.82
CA LEU A 189 -3.13 19.43 -12.46
C LEU A 189 -4.16 20.53 -12.30
N ARG A 190 -4.16 21.56 -13.15
CA ARG A 190 -5.04 22.74 -13.06
C ARG A 190 -5.03 23.46 -11.71
N LEU A 191 -3.93 23.34 -10.95
CA LEU A 191 -3.75 23.97 -9.63
C LEU A 191 -3.24 25.43 -9.71
N GLY A 192 -2.94 25.93 -10.92
CA GLY A 192 -2.56 27.34 -11.12
C GLY A 192 -1.23 27.71 -10.47
N TRP A 193 -0.19 26.88 -10.64
CA TRP A 193 1.13 27.11 -10.07
C TRP A 193 1.68 28.49 -10.48
N PRO A 194 1.99 29.38 -9.52
CA PRO A 194 2.43 30.73 -9.84
C PRO A 194 3.79 30.76 -10.53
N ARG A 195 3.96 31.62 -11.54
CA ARG A 195 5.23 31.76 -12.29
C ARG A 195 6.44 32.06 -11.41
N HIS A 196 6.27 32.81 -10.32
CA HIS A 196 7.38 33.12 -9.40
C HIS A 196 7.86 31.90 -8.59
N TYR A 197 7.05 30.83 -8.46
CA TYR A 197 7.46 29.56 -7.87
C TYR A 197 7.98 28.55 -8.91
N LYS A 198 8.23 28.97 -10.16
CA LYS A 198 8.74 28.11 -11.24
C LYS A 198 10.05 27.40 -10.86
N LYS A 199 10.97 28.10 -10.18
CA LYS A 199 12.22 27.49 -9.68
C LYS A 199 11.95 26.33 -8.73
N HIS A 200 11.05 26.52 -7.76
CA HIS A 200 10.67 25.48 -6.80
C HIS A 200 9.99 24.28 -7.49
N LEU A 201 9.15 24.54 -8.49
CA LEU A 201 8.55 23.47 -9.30
C LEU A 201 9.62 22.66 -10.02
N MET A 202 10.57 23.31 -10.69
CA MET A 202 11.68 22.65 -11.38
C MET A 202 12.51 21.80 -10.42
N GLU A 203 12.83 22.32 -9.24
CA GLU A 203 13.55 21.58 -8.19
C GLU A 203 12.75 20.40 -7.60
N THR A 204 11.42 20.51 -7.61
CA THR A 204 10.52 19.42 -7.20
C THR A 204 10.49 18.32 -8.25
N LEU A 205 10.34 18.67 -9.53
CA LEU A 205 10.30 17.73 -10.64
C LEU A 205 11.66 17.05 -10.88
N TRP A 206 12.75 17.82 -10.80
CA TRP A 206 14.12 17.36 -11.06
C TRP A 206 15.08 17.72 -9.90
N PRO A 207 15.09 16.94 -8.80
CA PRO A 207 15.86 17.23 -7.59
C PRO A 207 17.37 17.33 -7.77
N THR A 208 17.92 16.83 -8.87
CA THR A 208 19.33 17.04 -9.24
C THR A 208 19.69 18.52 -9.23
N LEU A 209 18.76 19.41 -9.62
CA LEU A 209 18.95 20.87 -9.56
C LEU A 209 19.23 21.41 -8.16
N ARG A 210 18.75 20.74 -7.11
CA ARG A 210 19.05 21.10 -5.71
C ARG A 210 20.45 20.63 -5.30
N ARG A 211 20.97 19.58 -5.93
CA ARG A 211 22.28 18.98 -5.62
C ARG A 211 23.42 19.70 -6.34
N THR A 212 23.14 20.34 -7.49
CA THR A 212 24.11 21.12 -8.27
C THR A 212 23.67 22.58 -8.44
N PRO A 213 23.64 23.39 -7.36
CA PRO A 213 23.22 24.79 -7.46
C PRO A 213 24.08 25.59 -8.44
N GLY A 214 23.45 26.24 -9.40
CA GLY A 214 24.13 27.05 -10.42
C GLY A 214 24.47 26.32 -11.72
N GLU A 215 24.36 24.98 -11.74
CA GLU A 215 24.44 24.22 -12.98
C GLU A 215 23.09 24.24 -13.70
N SER A 216 23.10 24.56 -15.00
CA SER A 216 21.91 24.49 -15.83
C SER A 216 21.66 23.05 -16.31
N MET A 217 20.39 22.69 -16.54
CA MET A 217 20.02 21.39 -17.12
C MET A 217 20.66 21.18 -18.49
N ASN A 218 21.38 20.07 -18.67
CA ASN A 218 21.94 19.68 -19.95
C ASN A 218 20.87 19.05 -20.87
N ALA A 219 21.24 18.69 -22.10
CA ALA A 219 20.32 18.12 -23.09
C ALA A 219 19.67 16.80 -22.60
N ALA A 220 20.43 15.97 -21.87
CA ALA A 220 19.98 14.68 -21.35
C ALA A 220 18.95 14.86 -20.21
N ASP A 221 19.19 15.83 -19.33
CA ASP A 221 18.25 16.20 -18.26
C ASP A 221 16.93 16.68 -18.84
N ARG A 222 16.99 17.53 -19.88
CA ARG A 222 15.79 18.05 -20.55
C ARG A 222 15.03 16.95 -21.26
N ALA A 223 15.72 16.06 -21.98
CA ALA A 223 15.09 14.93 -22.66
C ALA A 223 14.38 13.99 -21.67
N SER A 224 15.05 13.65 -20.58
CA SER A 224 14.52 12.75 -19.55
C SER A 224 13.34 13.37 -18.81
N LEU A 225 13.47 14.62 -18.33
CA LEU A 225 12.36 15.32 -17.68
C LEU A 225 11.18 15.50 -18.63
N TRP A 226 11.42 15.84 -19.90
CA TRP A 226 10.36 16.03 -20.88
C TRP A 226 9.54 14.75 -21.10
N ALA A 227 10.20 13.60 -21.24
CA ALA A 227 9.55 12.29 -21.37
C ALA A 227 8.74 11.92 -20.11
N LEU A 228 9.28 12.20 -18.92
CA LEU A 228 8.56 11.97 -17.66
C LEU A 228 7.30 12.85 -17.53
N LEU A 229 7.36 14.10 -17.99
CA LEU A 229 6.21 15.02 -17.98
C LEU A 229 5.12 14.66 -18.99
N GLN A 230 5.36 13.74 -19.92
CA GLN A 230 4.27 13.19 -20.76
C GLN A 230 3.43 12.15 -20.02
N GLN A 231 3.76 11.85 -18.77
CA GLN A 231 3.14 10.79 -17.98
C GLN A 231 2.35 11.41 -16.82
N PRO A 232 1.01 11.42 -16.87
CA PRO A 232 0.17 11.98 -15.82
C PRO A 232 0.48 11.44 -14.42
N GLU A 233 0.67 10.12 -14.29
CA GLU A 233 1.01 9.47 -13.00
C GLU A 233 2.32 10.03 -12.41
N PHE A 234 3.33 10.35 -13.24
CA PHE A 234 4.57 10.95 -12.76
C PHE A 234 4.34 12.37 -12.21
N ILE A 235 3.61 13.22 -12.95
CA ILE A 235 3.31 14.59 -12.51
C ILE A 235 2.54 14.53 -11.18
N LEU A 236 1.51 13.70 -11.13
CA LEU A 236 0.69 13.51 -9.94
C LEU A 236 1.52 13.09 -8.72
N PHE A 237 2.33 12.03 -8.86
CA PHE A 237 3.11 11.48 -7.75
C PHE A 237 4.25 12.40 -7.32
N ARG A 238 4.81 13.19 -8.26
CA ARG A 238 5.91 14.10 -7.96
C ARG A 238 5.45 15.40 -7.32
N VAL A 239 4.31 15.94 -7.76
CA VAL A 239 3.82 17.26 -7.32
C VAL A 239 2.85 17.16 -6.13
N LEU A 240 2.12 16.05 -5.99
CA LEU A 240 1.11 15.88 -4.94
C LEU A 240 1.42 14.87 -3.82
N PRO A 241 2.67 14.71 -3.32
CA PRO A 241 2.93 13.80 -2.20
C PRO A 241 2.23 14.22 -0.89
N LEU A 242 1.88 15.51 -0.76
CA LEU A 242 1.14 16.03 0.41
C LEU A 242 -0.30 15.52 0.50
N THR A 243 -0.86 14.99 -0.59
CA THR A 243 -2.19 14.34 -0.59
C THR A 243 -2.21 13.08 0.27
N ARG A 244 -1.03 12.51 0.58
CA ARG A 244 -0.87 11.26 1.34
C ARG A 244 -1.45 10.00 0.68
N VAL A 245 -2.06 10.12 -0.50
CA VAL A 245 -2.59 9.00 -1.29
C VAL A 245 -1.66 8.61 -2.45
N THR A 246 -0.70 9.46 -2.79
CA THR A 246 0.30 9.17 -3.83
C THR A 246 1.58 8.59 -3.21
N PRO A 247 2.26 7.66 -3.91
CA PRO A 247 3.55 7.15 -3.48
C PRO A 247 4.65 8.17 -3.76
N LYS A 248 5.70 8.13 -2.95
CA LYS A 248 6.90 8.95 -3.17
C LYS A 248 7.69 8.43 -4.38
N ILE A 249 8.06 9.32 -5.28
CA ILE A 249 9.04 9.03 -6.33
C ILE A 249 10.44 9.07 -5.71
N ILE A 250 11.12 7.92 -5.67
CA ILE A 250 12.44 7.77 -5.06
C ILE A 250 13.59 8.02 -6.04
N GLY A 251 13.32 7.96 -7.35
CA GLY A 251 14.32 8.30 -8.36
C GLY A 251 13.82 8.12 -9.79
N THR A 252 14.66 8.53 -10.74
CA THR A 252 14.35 8.50 -12.18
C THR A 252 15.55 8.03 -13.00
N CYS A 253 15.28 7.47 -14.18
CA CYS A 253 16.27 7.25 -15.23
C CYS A 253 15.61 7.29 -16.61
N GLY A 254 15.95 8.30 -17.43
CA GLY A 254 15.30 8.51 -18.73
C GLY A 254 13.77 8.65 -18.58
N GLN A 255 13.04 7.83 -19.33
CA GLN A 255 11.58 7.73 -19.32
C GLN A 255 11.01 7.01 -18.09
N PHE A 256 11.85 6.34 -17.30
CA PHE A 256 11.40 5.57 -16.14
C PHE A 256 11.47 6.39 -14.86
N TYR A 257 10.42 6.29 -14.06
CA TYR A 257 10.44 6.71 -12.65
C TYR A 257 10.28 5.51 -11.73
N SER A 258 10.86 5.60 -10.54
CA SER A 258 10.73 4.60 -9.49
C SER A 258 9.96 5.16 -8.30
N THR A 259 8.99 4.41 -7.81
CA THR A 259 8.26 4.74 -6.58
C THR A 259 8.87 4.03 -5.37
N GLU A 260 8.49 4.47 -4.17
CA GLU A 260 8.70 3.69 -2.95
C GLU A 260 8.08 2.28 -3.06
N VAL A 261 8.57 1.37 -2.24
CA VAL A 261 8.09 -0.02 -2.24
C VAL A 261 6.70 -0.06 -1.60
N LEU A 262 5.72 -0.49 -2.40
CA LEU A 262 4.37 -0.75 -1.94
C LEU A 262 4.08 -2.25 -1.97
N VAL A 263 3.40 -2.73 -0.94
CA VAL A 263 2.83 -4.08 -0.95
C VAL A 263 1.46 -4.01 -1.61
N ALA A 264 1.34 -4.59 -2.81
CA ALA A 264 0.09 -4.63 -3.55
C ALA A 264 -1.04 -5.27 -2.73
N PHE A 265 -2.14 -4.55 -2.58
CA PHE A 265 -3.31 -5.03 -1.86
C PHE A 265 -4.20 -5.84 -2.80
N ARG A 266 -4.09 -7.16 -2.72
CA ARG A 266 -4.95 -8.08 -3.49
C ARG A 266 -5.98 -8.72 -2.58
N MET A 267 -7.25 -8.60 -2.90
CA MET A 267 -8.30 -9.25 -2.12
C MET A 267 -8.13 -10.78 -2.13
N LYS A 268 -8.10 -11.39 -0.94
CA LYS A 268 -7.98 -12.83 -0.69
C LYS A 268 -9.04 -13.23 0.32
N GLY A 269 -9.46 -14.50 0.30
CA GLY A 269 -10.58 -14.98 1.13
C GLY A 269 -10.44 -14.69 2.63
N TYR A 270 -9.24 -14.82 3.19
CA TYR A 270 -8.98 -14.54 4.60
C TYR A 270 -9.16 -13.07 4.99
N TYR A 271 -9.11 -12.12 4.05
CA TYR A 271 -9.37 -10.70 4.33
C TYR A 271 -10.83 -10.42 4.68
N MET A 272 -11.75 -11.36 4.42
CA MET A 272 -13.14 -11.22 4.86
C MET A 272 -13.27 -11.16 6.38
N ASN A 273 -12.34 -11.76 7.12
CA ASN A 273 -12.27 -11.66 8.58
C ASN A 273 -11.79 -10.27 9.06
N LEU A 274 -11.15 -9.51 8.17
CA LEU A 274 -10.60 -8.17 8.43
C LEU A 274 -11.41 -7.06 7.74
N LYS A 275 -12.56 -7.39 7.12
CA LYS A 275 -13.35 -6.44 6.32
C LYS A 275 -13.69 -5.13 7.03
N GLY A 276 -13.92 -5.18 8.35
CA GLY A 276 -14.16 -3.99 9.17
C GLY A 276 -12.96 -3.04 9.24
N LYS A 277 -11.74 -3.59 9.41
CA LYS A 277 -10.51 -2.78 9.40
C LYS A 277 -10.23 -2.23 8.00
N ILE A 278 -10.42 -3.06 6.98
CA ILE A 278 -10.25 -2.66 5.57
C ILE A 278 -11.21 -1.51 5.22
N LEU A 279 -12.46 -1.58 5.66
CA LEU A 279 -13.45 -0.51 5.48
C LEU A 279 -12.96 0.83 6.02
N VAL A 280 -12.41 0.84 7.25
CA VAL A 280 -11.88 2.05 7.87
C VAL A 280 -10.74 2.63 7.03
N HIS A 281 -9.82 1.80 6.54
CA HIS A 281 -8.71 2.26 5.69
C HIS A 281 -9.18 2.79 4.34
N ILE A 282 -10.15 2.14 3.68
CA ILE A 282 -10.76 2.64 2.44
C ILE A 282 -11.42 4.01 2.66
N MET A 283 -12.16 4.15 3.77
CA MET A 283 -12.83 5.40 4.10
C MET A 283 -11.86 6.51 4.48
N GLY A 284 -10.72 6.17 5.09
CA GLY A 284 -9.61 7.10 5.29
C GLY A 284 -8.97 7.55 3.99
N THR A 285 -8.80 6.65 3.03
CA THR A 285 -8.37 7.03 1.67
C THR A 285 -9.41 7.95 1.02
N LEU A 286 -10.71 7.65 1.11
CA LEU A 286 -11.77 8.52 0.58
C LEU A 286 -11.71 9.93 1.20
N LYS A 287 -11.49 10.04 2.52
CA LYS A 287 -11.28 11.32 3.22
C LYS A 287 -10.18 12.15 2.57
N LEU A 288 -9.02 11.54 2.32
CA LEU A 288 -7.86 12.21 1.73
C LEU A 288 -8.13 12.74 0.31
N PHE A 289 -8.93 12.03 -0.48
CA PHE A 289 -9.36 12.52 -1.79
C PHE A 289 -10.26 13.75 -1.69
N TYR A 290 -11.10 13.83 -0.65
CA TYR A 290 -12.02 14.94 -0.45
C TYR A 290 -11.40 16.20 0.15
N GLU A 291 -10.41 16.05 1.04
CA GLU A 291 -9.85 17.18 1.82
C GLU A 291 -8.68 17.89 1.12
N PHE A 292 -8.30 17.48 -0.08
CA PHE A 292 -7.16 18.06 -0.79
C PHE A 292 -7.46 19.46 -1.35
N LEU A 293 -6.72 20.49 -0.89
CA LEU A 293 -6.55 21.85 -1.47
C LEU A 293 -7.80 22.57 -2.01
N ASN A 294 -8.99 22.36 -1.45
CA ASN A 294 -10.26 22.83 -2.05
C ASN A 294 -10.45 22.39 -3.52
N GLU A 295 -9.71 21.36 -3.94
CA GLU A 295 -9.66 20.80 -5.28
C GLU A 295 -9.62 19.27 -5.13
N PRO A 296 -10.76 18.63 -4.80
CA PRO A 296 -10.81 17.21 -4.49
C PRO A 296 -10.25 16.35 -5.63
N LEU A 297 -9.47 15.33 -5.27
CA LEU A 297 -9.02 14.35 -6.25
C LEU A 297 -10.20 13.48 -6.68
N GLN A 298 -10.26 13.16 -7.96
CA GLN A 298 -11.29 12.34 -8.61
C GLN A 298 -10.63 11.06 -9.07
N TRP A 299 -11.05 9.92 -8.54
CA TRP A 299 -10.50 8.62 -8.93
C TRP A 299 -11.45 7.91 -9.88
N CYS A 300 -10.97 7.65 -11.08
CA CYS A 300 -11.74 7.04 -12.16
C CYS A 300 -11.29 5.61 -12.49
N ASP A 301 -10.47 4.97 -11.65
CA ASP A 301 -10.15 3.54 -11.78
C ASP A 301 -10.07 2.85 -10.42
N VAL A 302 -11.21 2.79 -9.75
CA VAL A 302 -11.33 2.35 -8.37
C VAL A 302 -11.33 0.83 -8.29
N ARG A 303 -10.18 0.26 -7.93
CA ARG A 303 -10.02 -1.18 -7.72
C ARG A 303 -9.05 -1.46 -6.57
N PHE A 304 -9.27 -2.56 -5.85
CA PHE A 304 -8.33 -3.02 -4.82
C PHE A 304 -6.93 -3.25 -5.37
N ASP A 305 -6.82 -3.80 -6.58
CA ASP A 305 -5.54 -4.11 -7.20
C ASP A 305 -4.72 -2.86 -7.56
N ASN A 306 -5.34 -1.68 -7.56
CA ASN A 306 -4.67 -0.38 -7.74
C ASN A 306 -4.26 0.25 -6.41
N LEU A 307 -4.51 -0.41 -5.27
CA LEU A 307 -4.13 0.04 -3.93
C LEU A 307 -2.93 -0.73 -3.39
N GLY A 308 -2.06 -0.03 -2.70
CA GLY A 308 -0.88 -0.57 -2.04
C GLY A 308 -0.80 -0.13 -0.59
N LEU A 309 -0.07 -0.91 0.20
CA LEU A 309 0.30 -0.57 1.57
C LEU A 309 1.76 -0.09 1.58
N SER A 310 1.99 1.10 2.12
CA SER A 310 3.34 1.62 2.37
C SER A 310 3.77 1.28 3.80
N ALA A 311 5.06 0.97 3.97
CA ALA A 311 5.65 0.78 5.29
C ALA A 311 5.66 2.08 6.11
N ASP A 312 5.79 3.23 5.45
CA ASP A 312 5.74 4.55 6.08
C ASP A 312 4.34 4.88 6.60
N TYR A 313 3.31 4.24 6.03
CA TYR A 313 1.92 4.56 6.28
C TYR A 313 1.05 3.30 6.48
N PRO A 314 1.26 2.56 7.58
CA PRO A 314 0.66 1.24 7.79
C PRO A 314 -0.87 1.27 7.96
N LYS A 315 -1.47 2.45 8.12
CA LYS A 315 -2.90 2.65 8.34
C LYS A 315 -3.64 3.30 7.16
N ARG A 316 -3.05 3.35 5.96
CA ARG A 316 -3.73 3.92 4.79
C ARG A 316 -3.38 3.20 3.50
N PHE A 317 -4.31 3.21 2.56
CA PHE A 317 -4.00 2.79 1.19
C PHE A 317 -3.39 3.94 0.40
N VAL A 318 -2.38 3.59 -0.38
CA VAL A 318 -1.70 4.46 -1.35
C VAL A 318 -2.05 3.94 -2.75
N LEU A 319 -2.14 4.84 -3.72
CA LEU A 319 -2.40 4.50 -5.11
C LEU A 319 -1.14 3.89 -5.73
N MET A 320 -1.24 2.64 -6.16
CA MET A 320 -0.20 2.04 -7.01
C MET A 320 -0.38 2.44 -8.46
N ASP A 321 -1.58 2.84 -8.85
CA ASP A 321 -1.93 3.28 -10.19
C ASP A 321 -2.61 4.65 -10.12
N GLY A 322 -1.97 5.65 -10.70
CA GLY A 322 -2.43 7.04 -10.71
C GLY A 322 -2.86 7.54 -12.08
N ASP A 323 -2.89 6.68 -13.12
CA ASP A 323 -3.15 7.10 -14.51
C ASP A 323 -4.53 7.72 -14.71
N MET A 324 -5.51 7.30 -13.90
CA MET A 324 -6.90 7.76 -13.92
C MET A 324 -7.27 8.47 -12.62
N VAL A 325 -6.37 9.31 -12.11
CA VAL A 325 -6.59 10.17 -10.96
C VAL A 325 -6.40 11.62 -11.39
N TYR A 326 -7.41 12.44 -11.16
CA TYR A 326 -7.46 13.81 -11.65
C TYR A 326 -7.76 14.77 -10.52
N THR A 327 -7.39 16.04 -10.64
CA THR A 327 -8.08 17.10 -9.89
C THR A 327 -9.48 17.30 -10.44
N GLU A 328 -10.39 17.87 -9.64
CA GLU A 328 -11.78 18.11 -10.07
C GLU A 328 -11.84 18.92 -11.38
N SER A 329 -11.08 20.01 -11.44
CA SER A 329 -10.98 20.89 -12.60
C SER A 329 -10.36 20.20 -13.81
N ARG A 330 -9.37 19.32 -13.61
CA ARG A 330 -8.77 18.54 -14.71
C ARG A 330 -9.75 17.54 -15.29
N LEU A 331 -10.49 16.83 -14.44
CA LEU A 331 -11.52 15.88 -14.89
C LEU A 331 -12.67 16.61 -15.59
N ARG A 332 -13.13 17.72 -15.01
CA ARG A 332 -14.12 18.62 -15.65
C ARG A 332 -13.69 18.98 -17.05
N ALA A 333 -12.45 19.43 -17.24
CA ALA A 333 -11.93 19.80 -18.55
C ALA A 333 -11.77 18.61 -19.52
N ALA A 334 -11.60 17.39 -19.00
CA ALA A 334 -11.54 16.17 -19.82
C ALA A 334 -12.93 15.71 -20.29
N LEU A 335 -13.99 16.06 -19.56
CA LEU A 335 -15.37 15.70 -19.86
C LEU A 335 -16.10 16.82 -20.61
N GLN A 336 -16.17 18.02 -20.03
CA GLN A 336 -16.96 19.12 -20.56
C GLN A 336 -16.57 19.49 -21.99
N GLY A 337 -17.58 19.57 -22.87
CA GLY A 337 -17.38 19.97 -24.27
C GLY A 337 -16.91 18.86 -25.19
N ARG A 338 -16.63 17.66 -24.68
CA ARG A 338 -16.39 16.47 -25.51
C ARG A 338 -17.66 16.10 -26.26
N SER A 339 -17.58 15.88 -27.57
CA SER A 339 -18.73 15.45 -28.37
C SER A 339 -19.21 14.05 -27.97
N CYS A 340 -20.52 13.86 -27.92
CA CYS A 340 -21.18 12.60 -27.55
C CYS A 340 -22.48 12.39 -28.33
N ALA A 341 -22.89 11.13 -28.46
CA ALA A 341 -24.22 10.75 -28.93
C ALA A 341 -25.07 10.19 -27.78
N THR A 342 -24.44 9.55 -26.80
CA THR A 342 -25.10 8.94 -25.64
C THR A 342 -24.29 9.18 -24.37
N ASP A 343 -24.91 8.99 -23.19
CA ASP A 343 -24.22 9.08 -21.90
C ASP A 343 -23.02 8.11 -21.79
N ALA A 344 -23.03 6.99 -22.54
CA ALA A 344 -21.92 6.04 -22.54
C ALA A 344 -20.63 6.63 -23.13
N ASP A 345 -20.74 7.61 -24.04
CA ASP A 345 -19.60 8.33 -24.62
C ASP A 345 -18.94 9.28 -23.61
N CYS A 346 -19.68 9.65 -22.56
CA CYS A 346 -19.28 10.58 -21.51
C CYS A 346 -18.72 9.85 -20.28
N THR A 347 -17.85 8.87 -20.52
CA THR A 347 -17.20 8.08 -19.47
C THR A 347 -15.68 8.19 -19.56
N ILE A 348 -15.05 8.29 -18.39
CA ILE A 348 -13.61 8.13 -18.21
C ILE A 348 -13.46 7.13 -17.07
N GLY A 349 -13.16 5.88 -17.41
CA GLY A 349 -13.14 4.77 -16.45
C GLY A 349 -14.42 4.66 -15.64
N ASP A 350 -14.33 4.79 -14.32
CA ASP A 350 -15.46 4.76 -13.38
C ASP A 350 -16.21 6.09 -13.25
N CYS A 351 -15.66 7.20 -13.76
CA CYS A 351 -16.29 8.51 -13.71
C CYS A 351 -17.26 8.69 -14.88
N LYS A 352 -18.50 9.10 -14.58
CA LYS A 352 -19.62 9.18 -15.53
C LYS A 352 -20.16 10.60 -15.61
N ALA A 353 -20.40 11.07 -16.83
CA ALA A 353 -21.12 12.30 -17.14
C ALA A 353 -22.33 12.01 -18.05
N ARG A 354 -23.13 13.03 -18.35
CA ARG A 354 -24.28 12.93 -19.27
C ARG A 354 -23.98 13.60 -20.59
N CYS A 355 -24.56 13.08 -21.66
CA CYS A 355 -24.60 13.75 -22.94
C CYS A 355 -25.74 14.78 -22.94
N THR A 356 -25.41 16.06 -23.10
CA THR A 356 -26.38 17.15 -23.12
C THR A 356 -27.13 17.20 -24.45
N SER A 357 -28.19 18.01 -24.51
CA SER A 357 -28.91 18.28 -25.76
C SER A 357 -28.03 18.86 -26.87
N ASP A 358 -26.91 19.48 -26.50
CA ASP A 358 -25.96 20.10 -27.44
C ASP A 358 -24.94 19.08 -28.00
N LEU A 359 -25.17 17.78 -27.76
CA LEU A 359 -24.27 16.68 -28.16
C LEU A 359 -22.87 16.84 -27.58
N THR A 360 -22.79 17.35 -26.35
CA THR A 360 -21.55 17.50 -25.58
C THR A 360 -21.69 16.92 -24.19
N CYS A 361 -20.60 16.42 -23.62
CA CYS A 361 -20.61 15.87 -22.27
C CYS A 361 -20.70 16.97 -21.21
N SER A 362 -21.46 16.69 -20.15
CA SER A 362 -21.58 17.51 -18.94
C SER A 362 -20.39 17.32 -17.99
N ASP A 363 -20.48 17.94 -16.81
CA ASP A 363 -19.67 17.56 -15.65
C ASP A 363 -19.93 16.12 -15.21
N ARG A 364 -18.99 15.59 -14.39
CA ARG A 364 -19.15 14.32 -13.67
C ARG A 364 -20.45 14.35 -12.84
N THR A 365 -21.21 13.27 -12.94
CA THR A 365 -22.53 13.12 -12.30
C THR A 365 -22.55 12.14 -11.13
N ASP A 366 -21.61 11.20 -11.10
CA ASP A 366 -21.36 10.33 -9.95
C ASP A 366 -20.28 10.93 -9.03
N SER A 367 -20.18 10.44 -7.79
CA SER A 367 -19.19 10.88 -6.81
C SER A 367 -18.19 9.78 -6.46
N ASN A 368 -17.02 10.17 -5.92
CA ASN A 368 -16.06 9.20 -5.38
C ASN A 368 -16.71 8.29 -4.32
N LEU A 369 -17.60 8.82 -3.48
CA LEU A 369 -18.32 8.00 -2.50
C LEU A 369 -19.12 6.89 -3.17
N GLU A 370 -19.90 7.20 -4.20
CA GLU A 370 -20.70 6.20 -4.91
C GLU A 370 -19.83 5.13 -5.56
N VAL A 371 -18.74 5.52 -6.23
CA VAL A 371 -17.81 4.57 -6.85
C VAL A 371 -17.11 3.71 -5.80
N PHE A 372 -16.66 4.28 -4.68
CA PHE A 372 -16.05 3.52 -3.59
C PHE A 372 -17.04 2.51 -2.99
N CYS A 373 -18.28 2.94 -2.77
CA CYS A 373 -19.33 2.08 -2.26
C CYS A 373 -19.60 0.92 -3.22
N GLU A 374 -19.74 1.20 -4.52
CA GLU A 374 -19.99 0.19 -5.55
C GLU A 374 -18.82 -0.78 -5.73
N LYS A 375 -17.60 -0.26 -5.87
CA LYS A 375 -16.43 -1.03 -6.32
C LYS A 375 -15.65 -1.69 -5.19
N LEU A 376 -15.66 -1.11 -3.99
CA LEU A 376 -14.87 -1.59 -2.85
C LEU A 376 -15.75 -2.10 -1.71
N VAL A 377 -16.69 -1.28 -1.22
CA VAL A 377 -17.48 -1.63 -0.03
C VAL A 377 -18.43 -2.79 -0.31
N ARG A 378 -19.15 -2.78 -1.45
CA ARG A 378 -20.02 -3.91 -1.84
C ARG A 378 -19.23 -5.21 -2.05
N LYS A 379 -17.97 -5.17 -2.46
CA LYS A 379 -17.13 -6.39 -2.53
C LYS A 379 -16.82 -6.98 -1.15
N LEU A 380 -16.76 -6.16 -0.10
CA LEU A 380 -16.46 -6.59 1.26
C LEU A 380 -17.71 -6.99 2.06
N PHE A 381 -18.83 -6.31 1.82
CA PHE A 381 -20.04 -6.42 2.65
C PHE A 381 -21.29 -6.82 1.85
N GLY A 382 -21.19 -7.01 0.53
CA GLY A 382 -22.36 -7.24 -0.32
C GLY A 382 -23.37 -6.08 -0.17
N HIS A 383 -24.64 -6.44 -0.06
CA HIS A 383 -25.74 -5.50 0.21
C HIS A 383 -26.07 -5.40 1.71
N THR A 384 -25.12 -5.72 2.60
CA THR A 384 -25.36 -5.69 4.05
C THR A 384 -25.77 -4.28 4.48
N TYR A 385 -26.93 -4.21 5.14
CA TYR A 385 -27.46 -2.98 5.71
C TYR A 385 -26.98 -2.80 7.15
N SER A 386 -26.54 -1.58 7.47
CA SER A 386 -26.22 -1.17 8.83
C SER A 386 -26.41 0.34 8.97
N THR A 387 -27.24 0.76 9.92
CA THR A 387 -27.39 2.16 10.34
C THR A 387 -26.40 2.54 11.45
N HIS A 388 -25.90 1.56 12.20
CA HIS A 388 -24.96 1.76 13.30
C HIS A 388 -23.55 2.05 12.79
N ASN A 389 -23.13 1.37 11.72
CA ASN A 389 -21.86 1.66 11.09
C ASN A 389 -22.02 2.82 10.10
N LYS A 390 -21.60 4.01 10.51
CA LYS A 390 -21.67 5.26 9.74
C LYS A 390 -21.07 5.14 8.32
N TYR A 391 -20.00 4.36 8.15
CA TYR A 391 -19.38 4.14 6.83
C TYR A 391 -20.26 3.29 5.91
N LEU A 392 -20.87 2.23 6.44
CA LEU A 392 -21.82 1.41 5.66
C LEU A 392 -23.12 2.16 5.41
N ALA A 393 -23.59 2.95 6.37
CA ALA A 393 -24.76 3.81 6.24
C ALA A 393 -24.57 4.81 5.10
N ALA A 394 -23.38 5.40 4.98
CA ALA A 394 -23.05 6.31 3.90
C ALA A 394 -23.02 5.66 2.51
N CYS A 395 -23.01 4.33 2.41
CA CYS A 395 -23.12 3.58 1.15
C CYS A 395 -24.55 3.17 0.78
N GLN A 396 -25.53 3.55 1.59
CA GLN A 396 -26.95 3.26 1.34
C GLN A 396 -27.64 4.49 0.75
N GLU A 397 -28.22 4.34 -0.44
CA GLU A 397 -28.95 5.42 -1.13
C GLU A 397 -30.19 5.91 -0.38
N THR A 398 -30.76 5.06 0.49
CA THR A 398 -31.92 5.40 1.31
C THR A 398 -31.61 6.38 2.45
N ASN A 399 -30.33 6.59 2.81
CA ASN A 399 -29.93 7.48 3.91
C ASN A 399 -29.77 8.95 3.45
N GLY A 400 -30.68 9.41 2.59
CA GLY A 400 -30.69 10.78 2.06
C GLY A 400 -29.85 10.97 0.79
N ASN A 401 -29.80 12.22 0.33
CA ASN A 401 -29.04 12.57 -0.87
C ASN A 401 -27.52 12.49 -0.64
N ILE A 402 -26.75 12.57 -1.72
CA ILE A 402 -25.29 12.41 -1.67
C ILE A 402 -24.61 13.44 -0.76
N THR A 403 -25.10 14.68 -0.75
CA THR A 403 -24.58 15.77 0.08
C THR A 403 -24.77 15.48 1.56
N GLN A 404 -25.95 15.00 1.96
CA GLN A 404 -26.24 14.61 3.34
C GLN A 404 -25.33 13.48 3.79
N ARG A 405 -25.21 12.42 2.97
CA ARG A 405 -24.34 11.26 3.25
C ARG A 405 -22.88 11.67 3.41
N LEU A 406 -22.38 12.58 2.58
CA LEU A 406 -21.02 13.12 2.69
C LEU A 406 -20.81 13.97 3.95
N ASN A 407 -21.78 14.78 4.34
CA ASN A 407 -21.68 15.57 5.57
C ASN A 407 -21.63 14.68 6.82
N GLU A 408 -22.41 13.61 6.86
CA GLU A 408 -22.34 12.62 7.94
C GLU A 408 -20.99 11.88 7.98
N LEU A 409 -20.42 11.58 6.81
CA LEU A 409 -19.08 11.02 6.70
C LEU A 409 -18.01 11.97 7.21
N ARG A 410 -18.08 13.26 6.85
CA ARG A 410 -17.14 14.29 7.33
C ARG A 410 -17.12 14.37 8.85
N LEU A 411 -18.30 14.36 9.48
CA LEU A 411 -18.40 14.27 10.94
C LEU A 411 -17.73 12.98 11.43
N THR A 412 -18.04 11.83 10.83
CA THR A 412 -17.42 10.55 11.23
C THR A 412 -15.90 10.57 11.11
N TRP A 413 -15.36 11.18 10.05
CA TRP A 413 -13.93 11.33 9.83
C TRP A 413 -13.26 12.21 10.88
N SER A 414 -13.90 13.31 11.29
CA SER A 414 -13.33 14.17 12.34
C SER A 414 -13.18 13.48 13.69
N TRP A 415 -14.06 12.50 14.00
CA TRP A 415 -13.99 11.75 15.27
C TRP A 415 -13.05 10.55 15.21
N ASN A 416 -13.09 9.79 14.11
CA ASN A 416 -12.47 8.46 14.06
C ASN A 416 -11.15 8.42 13.28
N LEU A 417 -10.88 9.43 12.44
CA LEU A 417 -9.74 9.50 11.54
C LEU A 417 -9.10 10.89 11.57
N SER A 418 -9.03 11.54 12.74
CA SER A 418 -8.45 12.88 12.89
C SER A 418 -7.01 12.97 12.37
N ASP A 419 -6.25 11.87 12.52
CA ASP A 419 -4.81 11.83 12.24
C ASP A 419 -4.46 11.35 10.82
N VAL A 420 -5.48 10.90 10.06
CA VAL A 420 -5.35 10.61 8.62
C VAL A 420 -5.43 11.93 7.87
#